data_AF-A0A7X8N726-F1
#
_entry.id   AF-A0A7X8N726-F1
#
_cell.length_a   1.000
_cell.length_b   1.000
_cell.length_c   1.000
_cell.angle_alpha   90.00
_cell.angle_beta   90.00
_cell.angle_gamma   90.00
#
_symmetry.space_group_name_H-M   'P 1'
#
loop_
_entity.id
_entity.type
_entity.pdbx_description
1 polymer ?
#
loop_
_entity_poly.entity_id
_entity_poly.type
_entity_poly.pdbx_seq_one_letter_code
_entity_poly.pdbx_strand_id
1 'polypeptide(L)'
;MEKSCDNCKFNMQQTHFDIKLCKKCSRTNRAFFEPIQEEEVILSAADIMEGFLRDGAYLAMKQHKSQLEALKSEVHYRLKDSEVRRHEYEKHNVVAKFIRKPITKVDSPGLIENLFCFLHDQIVCSVIKLDTTLIKKELPEELVALKEFELPSSYYVKPSFNKNGKELLAVEDTYSFGEMSLDHLVKRFVPLQERVKAQEEEYESIKKKMIACEKLKESKKLPHEFGSVSLVANRPTFDIEKILRVYGEEFLVNYAVPETAALQSLIENRILPQSEVERFKQIIDYRLDFVMMNLEVERRITSQFQRMSIQKSLSLFA
;
A
#
# COMPACT_ATOMS: atom_id res chain seq x y z
N MET A 1 -6.10 -62.35 19.07
CA MET A 1 -4.82 -62.40 18.33
C MET A 1 -4.76 -61.18 17.43
N GLU A 2 -4.19 -60.09 17.92
CA GLU A 2 -3.84 -58.93 17.10
C GLU A 2 -2.79 -59.38 16.08
N LYS A 3 -3.11 -59.23 14.79
CA LYS A 3 -2.17 -59.57 13.73
C LYS A 3 -1.26 -58.36 13.55
N SER A 4 -0.03 -58.44 14.07
CA SER A 4 1.01 -57.45 13.83
C SER A 4 1.31 -57.36 12.32
N CYS A 5 1.36 -56.13 11.80
CA CYS A 5 1.65 -55.83 10.39
C CYS A 5 3.14 -55.90 10.05
N ASP A 6 3.99 -56.28 11.01
CA ASP A 6 5.45 -56.19 10.90
C ASP A 6 6.03 -57.20 9.89
N ASN A 7 5.27 -58.26 9.56
CA ASN A 7 5.64 -59.27 8.57
C ASN A 7 5.02 -59.06 7.17
N CYS A 8 4.46 -57.89 6.88
CA CYS A 8 3.94 -57.59 5.55
C CYS A 8 5.09 -57.42 4.55
N LYS A 9 5.22 -58.35 3.59
CA LYS A 9 6.27 -58.39 2.55
C LYS A 9 6.37 -57.08 1.73
N PHE A 10 5.30 -56.28 1.70
CA PHE A 10 5.25 -54.97 1.04
C PHE A 10 5.90 -53.83 1.84
N ASN A 11 6.03 -53.94 3.17
CA ASN A 11 6.62 -52.91 4.03
C ASN A 11 8.16 -52.92 4.01
N MET A 12 8.80 -53.99 3.54
CA MET A 12 10.28 -54.10 3.56
C MET A 12 10.98 -53.51 2.32
N GLN A 13 10.25 -53.05 1.30
CA GLN A 13 10.85 -52.77 -0.02
C GLN A 13 10.71 -51.32 -0.54
N GLN A 14 10.15 -50.37 0.21
CA GLN A 14 10.00 -48.98 -0.26
C GLN A 14 10.50 -47.94 0.75
N THR A 15 11.34 -47.02 0.28
CA THR A 15 11.93 -45.90 1.05
C THR A 15 11.04 -44.66 1.11
N HIS A 16 9.95 -44.62 0.34
CA HIS A 16 8.94 -43.56 0.36
C HIS A 16 7.63 -44.12 0.90
N PHE A 17 7.18 -43.57 2.02
CA PHE A 17 6.13 -44.13 2.84
C PHE A 17 4.79 -43.45 2.52
N ASP A 18 4.02 -44.00 1.58
CA ASP A 18 2.58 -43.73 1.50
C ASP A 18 1.89 -44.58 2.57
N ILE A 19 1.46 -43.96 3.67
CA ILE A 19 0.70 -44.66 4.73
C ILE A 19 -0.65 -45.08 4.15
N LYS A 20 -0.77 -46.33 3.69
CA LYS A 20 -2.04 -46.87 3.19
C LYS A 20 -2.73 -47.69 4.27
N LEU A 21 -3.92 -47.28 4.70
CA LEU A 21 -4.76 -48.04 5.65
C LEU A 21 -5.27 -49.33 5.00
N CYS A 22 -4.83 -50.50 5.50
CA CYS A 22 -5.30 -51.80 5.03
C CYS A 22 -6.67 -52.12 5.61
N LYS A 23 -7.74 -51.94 4.84
CA LYS A 23 -9.06 -52.50 5.17
C LYS A 23 -9.17 -53.91 4.56
N LYS A 24 -9.28 -54.94 5.40
CA LYS A 24 -9.65 -56.28 4.92
C LYS A 24 -11.10 -56.27 4.43
N CYS A 25 -11.30 -56.45 3.12
CA CYS A 25 -12.62 -56.77 2.58
C CYS A 25 -12.97 -58.22 2.96
N SER A 26 -14.06 -58.44 3.70
CA SER A 26 -14.47 -59.78 4.15
C SER A 26 -14.99 -60.70 3.04
N ARG A 27 -15.14 -60.20 1.81
CA ARG A 27 -15.72 -60.95 0.67
C ARG A 27 -14.74 -61.29 -0.45
N THR A 28 -13.59 -60.63 -0.52
CA THR A 28 -12.56 -60.93 -1.52
C THR A 28 -11.21 -60.85 -0.83
N ASN A 29 -10.34 -61.82 -1.04
CA ASN A 29 -8.99 -61.88 -0.43
C ASN A 29 -8.02 -60.79 -0.96
N ARG A 30 -8.54 -59.59 -1.27
CA ARG A 30 -7.81 -58.45 -1.83
C ARG A 30 -7.80 -57.31 -0.81
N ALA A 31 -6.61 -56.78 -0.54
CA ALA A 31 -6.44 -55.53 0.19
C ALA A 31 -6.76 -54.37 -0.76
N PHE A 32 -7.68 -53.51 -0.36
CA PHE A 32 -7.91 -52.23 -1.02
C PHE A 32 -7.13 -51.17 -0.26
N PHE A 33 -6.39 -50.34 -0.99
CA PHE A 33 -5.66 -49.21 -0.44
C PHE A 33 -6.25 -47.94 -1.02
N GLU A 34 -6.84 -47.10 -0.17
CA GLU A 34 -7.23 -45.74 -0.53
C GLU A 34 -6.03 -44.82 -0.29
N PRO A 35 -5.65 -43.96 -1.25
CA PRO A 35 -4.68 -42.91 -1.00
C PRO A 35 -5.25 -41.97 0.06
N ILE A 36 -4.46 -41.65 1.09
CA ILE A 36 -4.77 -40.52 1.97
C ILE A 36 -4.73 -39.29 1.06
N GLN A 37 -5.88 -38.62 0.90
CA GLN A 37 -5.89 -37.34 0.22
C GLN A 37 -4.97 -36.41 1.03
N GLU A 38 -3.90 -35.89 0.40
CA GLU A 38 -3.16 -34.78 0.97
C GLU A 38 -4.16 -33.63 1.15
N GLU A 39 -4.67 -33.47 2.36
CA GLU A 39 -5.49 -32.31 2.71
C GLU A 39 -4.62 -31.09 2.44
N GLU A 40 -4.96 -30.33 1.40
CA GLU A 40 -4.33 -29.07 1.06
C GLU A 40 -4.36 -28.21 2.34
N VAL A 41 -3.22 -28.03 3.00
CA VAL A 41 -3.15 -27.32 4.28
C VAL A 41 -3.52 -25.87 4.00
N ILE A 42 -4.79 -25.51 4.22
CA ILE A 42 -5.29 -24.16 4.07
C ILE A 42 -4.67 -23.31 5.20
N LEU A 43 -3.52 -22.71 4.91
CA LEU A 43 -2.83 -21.79 5.82
C LEU A 43 -3.76 -20.61 6.13
N SER A 44 -3.98 -20.36 7.42
CA SER A 44 -4.73 -19.20 7.86
C SER A 44 -3.90 -17.92 7.70
N ALA A 45 -4.54 -16.75 7.74
CA ALA A 45 -3.80 -15.49 7.73
C ALA A 45 -2.83 -15.33 8.91
N ALA A 46 -3.14 -15.97 10.06
CA ALA A 46 -2.24 -16.06 11.20
C ALA A 46 -0.99 -16.89 10.85
N ASP A 47 -1.15 -18.06 10.25
CA ASP A 47 -0.04 -18.94 9.85
C ASP A 47 0.86 -18.26 8.80
N ILE A 48 0.25 -17.58 7.84
CA ILE A 48 0.97 -16.81 6.80
C ILE A 48 1.84 -15.73 7.44
N MET A 49 1.28 -14.94 8.36
CA MET A 49 2.03 -13.87 9.03
C MET A 49 3.09 -14.42 9.98
N GLU A 50 2.79 -15.53 10.67
CA GLU A 50 3.73 -16.19 11.56
C GLU A 50 4.94 -16.74 10.80
N GLY A 51 4.71 -17.41 9.66
CA GLY A 51 5.79 -17.84 8.76
C GLY A 51 6.66 -16.67 8.31
N PHE A 52 6.05 -15.56 7.87
CA PHE A 52 6.78 -14.36 7.46
C PHE A 52 7.64 -13.73 8.57
N LEU A 53 7.26 -13.92 9.83
CA LEU A 53 8.07 -13.51 10.99
C LEU A 53 9.18 -14.51 11.30
N ARG A 54 8.88 -15.81 11.30
CA ARG A 54 9.86 -16.88 11.59
C ARG A 54 10.99 -16.92 10.56
N ASP A 55 10.68 -16.67 9.30
CA ASP A 55 11.65 -16.62 8.21
C ASP A 55 12.54 -15.35 8.27
N GLY A 56 12.26 -14.43 9.21
CA GLY A 56 13.00 -13.19 9.37
C GLY A 56 12.75 -12.15 8.27
N ALA A 57 11.93 -12.46 7.26
CA ALA A 57 11.69 -11.60 6.11
C ALA A 57 11.01 -10.27 6.51
N TYR A 58 10.05 -10.30 7.44
CA TYR A 58 9.44 -9.07 7.96
C TYR A 58 10.46 -8.18 8.70
N LEU A 59 11.33 -8.78 9.51
CA LEU A 59 12.38 -8.06 10.24
C LEU A 59 13.39 -7.44 9.27
N ALA A 60 13.88 -8.23 8.30
CA ALA A 60 14.81 -7.76 7.29
C ALA A 60 14.24 -6.58 6.48
N MET A 61 12.95 -6.65 6.10
CA MET A 61 12.27 -5.52 5.44
C MET A 61 12.28 -4.26 6.33
N LYS A 62 11.98 -4.39 7.62
CA LYS A 62 11.98 -3.25 8.56
C LYS A 62 13.38 -2.67 8.73
N GLN A 63 14.39 -3.51 8.87
CA GLN A 63 15.79 -3.12 8.98
C GLN A 63 16.27 -2.38 7.74
N HIS A 64 16.05 -2.92 6.54
CA HIS A 64 16.45 -2.26 5.29
C HIS A 64 15.72 -0.93 5.08
N LYS A 65 14.44 -0.82 5.48
CA LYS A 65 13.71 0.44 5.48
C LYS A 65 14.32 1.47 6.42
N SER A 66 14.59 1.09 7.67
CA SER A 66 15.24 1.95 8.66
C SER A 66 16.61 2.40 8.15
N GLN A 67 17.42 1.46 7.63
CA GLN A 67 18.72 1.75 7.03
C GLN A 67 18.64 2.71 5.83
N LEU A 68 17.63 2.56 4.96
CA LEU A 68 17.45 3.44 3.80
C LEU A 68 17.09 4.87 4.22
N GLU A 69 16.21 5.02 5.20
CA GLU A 69 15.83 6.33 5.74
C GLU A 69 16.97 6.99 6.51
N ALA A 70 17.74 6.22 7.28
CA ALA A 70 18.94 6.70 7.95
C ALA A 70 19.99 7.17 6.92
N LEU A 71 20.20 6.41 5.83
CA LEU A 71 21.11 6.79 4.75
C LEU A 71 20.67 8.09 4.07
N LYS A 72 19.39 8.22 3.72
CA LYS A 72 18.84 9.46 3.13
C LYS A 72 19.01 10.64 4.09
N SER A 73 18.78 10.43 5.38
CA SER A 73 18.91 11.46 6.41
C SER A 73 20.36 11.92 6.57
N GLU A 74 21.32 11.01 6.51
CA GLU A 74 22.75 11.32 6.57
C GLU A 74 23.20 12.11 5.34
N VAL A 75 22.81 11.68 4.14
CA VAL A 75 23.12 12.42 2.91
C VAL A 75 22.45 13.80 2.92
N HIS A 76 21.19 13.89 3.36
CA HIS A 76 20.50 15.16 3.55
C HIS A 76 21.29 16.08 4.49
N TYR A 77 21.67 15.59 5.67
CA TYR A 77 22.39 16.37 6.68
C TYR A 77 23.70 16.96 6.12
N ARG A 78 24.43 16.20 5.31
CA ARG A 78 25.69 16.63 4.70
C ARG A 78 25.53 17.60 3.53
N LEU A 79 24.36 17.61 2.88
CA LEU A 79 24.08 18.47 1.72
C LEU A 79 23.22 19.69 2.06
N LYS A 80 22.64 19.76 3.27
CA LYS A 80 21.71 20.84 3.68
C LYS A 80 22.29 22.24 3.57
N ASP A 81 23.60 22.38 3.80
CA ASP A 81 24.33 23.65 3.77
C ASP A 81 25.00 23.89 2.40
N SER A 82 24.77 23.02 1.41
CA SER A 82 25.30 23.22 0.08
C SER A 82 24.61 24.37 -0.65
N GLU A 83 25.39 25.21 -1.33
CA GLU A 83 24.87 26.26 -2.20
C GLU A 83 24.12 25.70 -3.42
N VAL A 84 24.45 24.47 -3.82
CA VAL A 84 23.86 23.81 -4.99
C VAL A 84 22.67 22.97 -4.54
N ARG A 85 21.50 23.16 -5.17
CA ARG A 85 20.29 22.40 -4.81
C ARG A 85 20.23 20.99 -5.39
N ARG A 86 21.07 20.68 -6.37
CA ARG A 86 21.04 19.43 -7.14
C ARG A 86 22.45 18.85 -7.25
N HIS A 87 22.63 17.67 -6.68
CA HIS A 87 23.87 16.92 -6.67
C HIS A 87 23.70 15.66 -7.52
N GLU A 88 24.46 15.58 -8.61
CA GLU A 88 24.51 14.39 -9.44
C GLU A 88 25.70 13.52 -9.06
N TYR A 89 25.43 12.23 -8.91
CA TYR A 89 26.44 11.20 -8.69
C TYR A 89 26.33 10.21 -9.86
N GLU A 90 26.80 10.63 -11.04
CA GLU A 90 26.63 9.89 -12.29
C GLU A 90 27.17 8.46 -12.21
N LYS A 91 28.31 8.27 -11.54
CA LYS A 91 28.94 6.97 -11.32
C LYS A 91 28.01 5.93 -10.65
N HIS A 92 27.10 6.40 -9.80
CA HIS A 92 26.18 5.55 -9.05
C HIS A 92 24.73 5.65 -9.55
N ASN A 93 24.49 6.40 -10.64
CA ASN A 93 23.17 6.65 -11.19
C ASN A 93 22.19 7.25 -10.14
N VAL A 94 22.66 8.19 -9.33
CA VAL A 94 21.85 8.84 -8.27
C VAL A 94 21.86 10.35 -8.44
N VAL A 95 20.70 10.95 -8.18
CA VAL A 95 20.56 12.38 -7.96
C VAL A 95 19.99 12.63 -6.57
N ALA A 96 20.64 13.51 -5.82
CA ALA A 96 20.15 14.05 -4.56
C ALA A 96 19.80 15.53 -4.78
N LYS A 97 18.54 15.92 -4.56
CA LYS A 97 18.10 17.29 -4.82
C LYS A 97 17.11 17.80 -3.79
N PHE A 98 17.18 19.10 -3.56
CA PHE A 98 16.22 19.87 -2.78
C PHE A 98 15.14 20.42 -3.72
N ILE A 99 13.91 19.96 -3.53
CA ILE A 99 12.76 20.35 -4.34
C ILE A 99 11.89 21.29 -3.51
N ARG A 100 11.65 22.48 -4.05
CA ARG A 100 10.69 23.42 -3.47
C ARG A 100 9.28 22.88 -3.74
N LYS A 101 8.55 22.52 -2.69
CA LYS A 101 7.17 22.05 -2.78
C LYS A 101 6.22 23.11 -2.21
N PRO A 102 5.26 23.62 -3.00
CA PRO A 102 4.29 24.59 -2.50
C PRO A 102 3.37 23.92 -1.46
N ILE A 103 3.12 24.64 -0.37
CA ILE A 103 2.05 24.34 0.58
C ILE A 103 0.84 25.13 0.13
N THR A 104 -0.20 24.43 -0.31
CA THR A 104 -1.39 25.06 -0.90
C THR A 104 -2.62 24.90 0.00
N LYS A 105 -3.37 25.98 0.18
CA LYS A 105 -4.77 25.95 0.61
C LYS A 105 -5.63 25.71 -0.62
N VAL A 106 -6.61 24.82 -0.52
CA VAL A 106 -7.61 24.62 -1.59
C VAL A 106 -8.93 25.19 -1.10
N ASP A 107 -9.55 26.04 -1.90
CA ASP A 107 -10.95 26.43 -1.74
C ASP A 107 -11.84 25.30 -2.29
N SER A 108 -12.09 24.29 -1.46
CA SER A 108 -12.86 23.10 -1.85
C SER A 108 -14.29 23.44 -2.28
N PRO A 109 -15.06 24.27 -1.55
CA PRO A 109 -16.42 24.63 -1.97
C PRO A 109 -16.44 25.32 -3.34
N GLY A 110 -15.61 26.35 -3.53
CA GLY A 110 -15.53 27.06 -4.81
C GLY A 110 -15.12 26.14 -5.97
N LEU A 111 -14.18 25.21 -5.74
CA LEU A 111 -13.81 24.22 -6.75
C LEU A 111 -14.96 23.27 -7.08
N ILE A 112 -15.69 22.77 -6.08
CA ILE A 112 -16.80 21.82 -6.31
C ILE A 112 -17.95 22.51 -7.05
N GLU A 113 -18.34 23.71 -6.62
CA GLU A 113 -19.34 24.54 -7.31
C GLU A 113 -18.96 24.76 -8.77
N ASN A 114 -17.69 25.06 -9.00
CA ASN A 114 -17.17 25.23 -10.34
C ASN A 114 -17.24 23.95 -11.17
N LEU A 115 -16.91 22.78 -10.60
CA LEU A 115 -17.01 21.51 -11.32
C LEU A 115 -18.45 21.23 -11.75
N PHE A 116 -19.46 21.52 -10.93
CA PHE A 116 -20.88 21.39 -11.31
C PHE A 116 -21.27 22.33 -12.46
N CYS A 117 -20.65 23.50 -12.57
CA CYS A 117 -20.90 24.41 -13.69
C CYS A 117 -20.33 23.92 -15.04
N PHE A 118 -19.24 23.15 -15.01
CA PHE A 118 -18.50 22.76 -16.23
C PHE A 118 -18.67 21.31 -16.65
N LEU A 119 -18.97 20.42 -15.70
CA LEU A 119 -19.02 18.98 -15.92
C LEU A 119 -20.42 18.44 -15.61
N HIS A 120 -20.74 17.33 -16.25
CA HIS A 120 -21.96 16.59 -15.94
C HIS A 120 -21.89 16.01 -14.52
N ASP A 121 -23.00 16.02 -13.79
CA ASP A 121 -23.12 15.61 -12.38
C ASP A 121 -22.40 14.29 -12.05
N GLN A 122 -22.60 13.27 -12.89
CA GLN A 122 -21.96 11.96 -12.71
C GLN A 122 -20.43 12.05 -12.68
N ILE A 123 -19.83 12.92 -13.51
CA ILE A 123 -18.39 13.15 -13.52
C ILE A 123 -17.97 13.84 -12.23
N VAL A 124 -18.73 14.84 -11.77
CA VAL A 124 -18.45 15.55 -10.51
C VAL A 124 -18.53 14.60 -9.32
N CYS A 125 -19.59 13.79 -9.22
CA CYS A 125 -19.77 12.79 -8.18
C CYS A 125 -18.62 11.77 -8.15
N SER A 126 -17.99 11.48 -9.29
CA SER A 126 -16.85 10.56 -9.38
C SER A 126 -15.51 11.14 -8.88
N VAL A 127 -15.43 12.47 -8.66
CA VAL A 127 -14.19 13.15 -8.25
C VAL A 127 -14.28 13.88 -6.92
N ILE A 128 -15.36 13.69 -6.16
CA ILE A 128 -15.54 14.25 -4.84
C ILE A 128 -15.87 13.14 -3.84
N LYS A 129 -15.64 13.41 -2.55
CA LYS A 129 -16.04 12.55 -1.45
C LYS A 129 -16.49 13.39 -0.26
N LEU A 130 -17.37 12.85 0.58
CA LEU A 130 -17.81 13.57 1.77
C LEU A 130 -16.68 13.80 2.78
N ASP A 131 -16.61 15.01 3.33
CA ASP A 131 -15.85 15.30 4.53
C ASP A 131 -16.68 14.93 5.77
N THR A 132 -16.62 13.65 6.12
CA THR A 132 -17.28 13.11 7.30
C THR A 132 -16.84 13.79 8.61
N THR A 133 -15.65 14.40 8.64
CA THR A 133 -15.14 15.13 9.80
C THR A 133 -15.89 16.44 9.98
N LEU A 134 -16.08 17.18 8.88
CA LEU A 134 -16.83 18.43 8.85
C LEU A 134 -18.31 18.20 9.16
N ILE A 135 -18.93 17.22 8.49
CA ILE A 135 -20.34 16.86 8.72
C ILE A 135 -20.55 16.45 10.18
N LYS A 136 -19.69 15.61 10.75
CA LYS A 136 -19.81 15.21 12.16
C LYS A 136 -19.77 16.42 13.12
N LYS A 137 -19.03 17.47 12.77
CA LYS A 137 -18.86 18.66 13.59
C LYS A 137 -20.06 19.61 13.48
N GLU A 138 -20.58 19.80 12.27
CA GLU A 138 -21.59 20.82 11.99
C GLU A 138 -23.02 20.26 11.92
N LEU A 139 -23.17 19.03 11.43
CA LEU A 139 -24.43 18.35 11.11
C LEU A 139 -24.39 16.88 11.60
N PRO A 140 -24.30 16.64 12.92
CA PRO A 140 -24.16 15.28 13.46
C PRO A 140 -25.39 14.39 13.24
N GLU A 141 -26.58 14.97 13.12
CA GLU A 141 -27.83 14.24 12.89
C GLU A 141 -27.91 13.74 11.44
N GLU A 142 -27.49 14.57 10.49
CA GLU A 142 -27.41 14.27 9.07
C GLU A 142 -26.41 13.16 8.81
N LEU A 143 -25.31 13.08 9.58
CA LEU A 143 -24.38 11.97 9.47
C LEU A 143 -25.04 10.61 9.76
N VAL A 144 -26.05 10.59 10.64
CA VAL A 144 -26.81 9.36 10.92
C VAL A 144 -27.70 9.01 9.74
N ALA A 145 -28.37 10.00 9.14
CA ALA A 145 -29.19 9.81 7.94
C ALA A 145 -28.36 9.36 6.73
N LEU A 146 -27.13 9.88 6.60
CA LEU A 146 -26.23 9.53 5.50
C LEU A 146 -25.78 8.07 5.47
N LYS A 147 -25.98 7.31 6.55
CA LYS A 147 -25.68 5.88 6.61
C LYS A 147 -26.46 5.07 5.58
N GLU A 148 -27.62 5.54 5.14
CA GLU A 148 -28.39 4.89 4.06
C GLU A 148 -27.63 4.88 2.71
N PHE A 149 -26.73 5.84 2.50
CA PHE A 149 -25.92 5.97 1.29
C PHE A 149 -24.53 5.35 1.45
N GLU A 150 -24.23 4.69 2.57
CA GLU A 150 -22.93 4.07 2.81
C GLU A 150 -22.71 2.88 1.86
N LEU A 151 -21.59 2.90 1.14
CA LEU A 151 -21.17 1.81 0.27
C LEU A 151 -20.62 0.65 1.12
N PRO A 152 -20.62 -0.60 0.59
CA PRO A 152 -20.06 -1.75 1.29
C PRO A 152 -18.64 -1.48 1.80
N SER A 153 -18.40 -1.74 3.09
CA SER A 153 -17.10 -1.48 3.70
C SER A 153 -16.00 -2.28 3.00
N SER A 154 -14.94 -1.59 2.59
CA SER A 154 -13.69 -2.24 2.21
C SER A 154 -12.83 -2.49 3.44
N TYR A 155 -11.94 -3.47 3.37
CA TYR A 155 -11.11 -3.88 4.50
C TYR A 155 -9.62 -3.92 4.13
N TYR A 156 -8.76 -3.74 5.13
CA TYR A 156 -7.33 -3.98 5.02
C TYR A 156 -6.84 -4.84 6.18
N VAL A 157 -5.72 -5.53 5.95
CA VAL A 157 -5.09 -6.36 6.98
C VAL A 157 -4.08 -5.55 7.79
N LYS A 158 -4.19 -5.64 9.11
CA LYS A 158 -3.31 -5.00 10.08
C LYS A 158 -2.70 -6.03 11.03
N PRO A 159 -1.41 -6.39 10.86
CA PRO A 159 -0.68 -7.14 11.87
C PRO A 159 -0.47 -6.31 13.14
N SER A 160 -0.56 -6.95 14.30
CA SER A 160 -0.34 -6.36 15.62
C SER A 160 0.52 -7.32 16.44
N PHE A 161 1.62 -6.83 17.03
CA PHE A 161 2.61 -7.68 17.71
C PHE A 161 2.46 -7.62 19.23
N ASN A 162 2.55 -8.79 19.87
CA ASN A 162 2.60 -8.91 21.34
C ASN A 162 4.03 -8.64 21.86
N LYS A 163 4.31 -8.93 23.14
CA LYS A 163 5.65 -8.73 23.71
C LYS A 163 6.72 -9.54 22.95
N ASN A 164 6.48 -10.82 22.71
CA ASN A 164 7.40 -11.71 21.99
C ASN A 164 7.63 -11.23 20.55
N GLY A 165 6.57 -10.83 19.84
CA GLY A 165 6.69 -10.28 18.50
C GLY A 165 7.45 -8.95 18.49
N LYS A 166 7.28 -8.09 19.50
CA LYS A 166 8.05 -6.84 19.60
C LYS A 166 9.53 -7.09 19.90
N GLU A 167 9.85 -8.09 20.72
CA GLU A 167 11.22 -8.51 20.98
C GLU A 167 11.89 -9.08 19.72
N LEU A 168 11.17 -9.92 18.95
CA LEU A 168 11.63 -10.41 17.64
C LEU A 168 11.89 -9.26 16.65
N LEU A 169 11.11 -8.19 16.76
CA LEU A 169 11.19 -7.01 15.90
C LEU A 169 12.06 -5.89 16.48
N ALA A 170 12.73 -6.10 17.61
CA ALA A 170 13.61 -5.12 18.19
C ALA A 170 14.81 -4.93 17.24
N VAL A 171 14.80 -3.81 16.52
CA VAL A 171 15.94 -3.38 15.73
C VAL A 171 16.81 -2.52 16.64
N GLU A 172 18.08 -2.88 16.79
CA GLU A 172 19.07 -1.94 17.31
C GLU A 172 19.23 -0.85 16.25
N ASP A 173 18.51 0.28 16.41
CA ASP A 173 18.47 1.38 15.44
C ASP A 173 19.77 2.22 15.40
N THR A 174 20.92 1.61 15.63
CA THR A 174 22.24 2.26 15.59
C THR A 174 22.90 2.09 14.23
N TYR A 175 22.24 2.57 13.16
CA TYR A 175 22.91 2.76 11.88
C TYR A 175 23.82 4.00 11.94
N SER A 176 25.03 3.81 12.48
CA SER A 176 26.08 4.83 12.39
C SER A 176 26.79 4.68 11.04
N PHE A 177 26.64 5.69 10.19
CA PHE A 177 27.41 5.79 8.95
C PHE A 177 28.83 6.35 9.16
N GLY A 178 29.17 6.75 10.39
CA GLY A 178 30.50 7.22 10.78
C GLY A 178 31.12 8.20 9.78
N GLU A 179 32.40 7.98 9.48
CA GLU A 179 33.18 8.80 8.53
C GLU A 179 33.04 8.36 7.07
N MET A 180 32.03 7.55 6.71
CA MET A 180 31.84 7.13 5.33
C MET A 180 31.70 8.36 4.43
N SER A 181 32.47 8.47 3.35
CA SER A 181 32.34 9.60 2.41
C SER A 181 30.96 9.63 1.75
N LEU A 182 30.53 10.80 1.25
CA LEU A 182 29.29 10.94 0.48
C LEU A 182 29.21 9.96 -0.70
N ASP A 183 30.30 9.74 -1.45
CA ASP A 183 30.33 8.79 -2.57
C ASP A 183 29.95 7.37 -2.14
N HIS A 184 30.48 6.92 -0.99
CA HIS A 184 30.19 5.61 -0.43
C HIS A 184 28.75 5.47 0.07
N LEU A 185 28.16 6.55 0.62
CA LEU A 185 26.74 6.56 1.02
C LEU A 185 25.85 6.42 -0.22
N VAL A 186 26.12 7.23 -1.25
CA VAL A 186 25.34 7.22 -2.48
C VAL A 186 25.47 5.89 -3.22
N LYS A 187 26.66 5.28 -3.25
CA LYS A 187 26.87 3.93 -3.82
C LYS A 187 25.94 2.88 -3.20
N ARG A 188 25.61 3.00 -1.91
CA ARG A 188 24.73 2.05 -1.21
C ARG A 188 23.24 2.30 -1.44
N PHE A 189 22.87 3.47 -1.93
CA PHE A 189 21.47 3.88 -2.04
C PHE A 189 20.66 3.00 -2.99
N VAL A 190 21.09 2.87 -4.26
CA VAL A 190 20.30 2.17 -5.29
C VAL A 190 20.05 0.70 -4.93
N PRO A 191 21.08 -0.12 -4.57
CA PRO A 191 20.84 -1.52 -4.23
C PRO A 191 19.93 -1.69 -3.01
N LEU A 192 20.03 -0.80 -2.02
CA LEU A 192 19.20 -0.83 -0.83
C LEU A 192 17.75 -0.43 -1.16
N GLN A 193 17.56 0.60 -1.98
CA GLN A 193 16.24 1.04 -2.44
C GLN A 193 15.52 -0.07 -3.21
N GLU A 194 16.21 -0.73 -4.14
CA GLU A 194 15.65 -1.85 -4.92
C GLU A 194 15.26 -3.02 -4.02
N ARG A 195 16.10 -3.35 -3.03
CA ARG A 195 15.80 -4.40 -2.06
C ARG A 195 14.58 -4.08 -1.20
N VAL A 196 14.49 -2.84 -0.68
CA VAL A 196 13.31 -2.38 0.08
C VAL A 196 12.05 -2.48 -0.78
N LYS A 197 12.11 -2.03 -2.03
CA LYS A 197 10.98 -2.09 -2.96
C LYS A 197 10.51 -3.53 -3.19
N ALA A 198 11.42 -4.46 -3.47
CA ALA A 198 11.08 -5.87 -3.65
C ALA A 198 10.43 -6.49 -2.40
N GLN A 199 10.96 -6.18 -1.21
CA GLN A 199 10.38 -6.66 0.05
C GLN A 199 9.01 -6.04 0.35
N GLU A 200 8.78 -4.79 -0.05
CA GLU A 200 7.46 -4.16 0.04
C GLU A 200 6.43 -4.83 -0.88
N GLU A 201 6.81 -5.11 -2.12
CA GLU A 201 5.96 -5.81 -3.10
C GLU A 201 5.61 -7.21 -2.62
N GLU A 202 6.59 -7.94 -2.07
CA GLU A 202 6.37 -9.24 -1.44
C GLU A 202 5.38 -9.12 -0.27
N TYR A 203 5.57 -8.16 0.62
CA TYR A 203 4.68 -7.95 1.76
C TYR A 203 3.25 -7.56 1.34
N GLU A 204 3.07 -6.74 0.31
CA GLU A 204 1.74 -6.45 -0.26
C GLU A 204 1.10 -7.70 -0.86
N SER A 205 1.87 -8.60 -1.48
CA SER A 205 1.36 -9.89 -1.96
C SER A 205 0.86 -10.77 -0.81
N ILE A 206 1.59 -10.78 0.32
CA ILE A 206 1.23 -11.53 1.53
C ILE A 206 -0.06 -10.95 2.13
N LYS A 207 -0.21 -9.62 2.19
CA LYS A 207 -1.46 -8.98 2.64
C LYS A 207 -2.66 -9.38 1.77
N LYS A 208 -2.50 -9.42 0.45
CA LYS A 208 -3.59 -9.85 -0.46
C LYS A 208 -4.03 -11.28 -0.15
N LYS A 209 -3.07 -12.20 0.09
CA LYS A 209 -3.38 -13.57 0.52
C LYS A 209 -4.12 -13.60 1.87
N MET A 210 -3.68 -12.80 2.84
CA MET A 210 -4.34 -12.69 4.15
C MET A 210 -5.76 -12.13 4.06
N ILE A 211 -6.02 -11.12 3.22
CA ILE A 211 -7.35 -10.54 2.99
C ILE A 211 -8.31 -11.60 2.40
N ALA A 212 -7.81 -12.49 1.55
CA ALA A 212 -8.59 -13.56 0.95
C ALA A 212 -8.93 -14.70 1.93
N CYS A 213 -8.32 -14.76 3.12
CA CYS A 213 -8.54 -15.83 4.09
C CYS A 213 -9.94 -15.77 4.71
N GLU A 214 -10.76 -16.81 4.46
CA GLU A 214 -12.14 -16.90 4.98
C GLU A 214 -12.19 -16.88 6.51
N LYS A 215 -11.30 -17.63 7.18
CA LYS A 215 -11.19 -17.62 8.66
C LYS A 215 -11.00 -16.21 9.22
N LEU A 216 -10.23 -15.36 8.54
CA LEU A 216 -10.02 -13.98 8.98
C LEU A 216 -11.25 -13.10 8.70
N LYS A 217 -11.98 -13.35 7.61
CA LYS A 217 -13.23 -12.63 7.31
C LYS A 217 -14.33 -12.93 8.33
N GLU A 218 -14.39 -14.17 8.82
CA GLU A 218 -15.32 -14.62 9.85
C GLU A 218 -14.95 -14.06 11.23
N SER A 219 -13.73 -14.30 11.70
CA SER A 219 -13.33 -13.94 13.07
C SER A 219 -12.94 -12.47 13.24
N LYS A 220 -12.68 -11.76 12.14
CA LYS A 220 -12.08 -10.40 12.05
C LYS A 220 -10.69 -10.25 12.68
N LYS A 221 -10.25 -11.21 13.48
CA LYS A 221 -8.95 -11.22 14.15
C LYS A 221 -8.50 -12.65 14.37
N LEU A 222 -7.27 -12.96 13.98
CA LEU A 222 -6.64 -14.27 14.21
C LEU A 222 -5.38 -14.09 15.05
N PRO A 223 -5.30 -14.66 16.27
CA PRO A 223 -4.09 -14.64 17.07
C PRO A 223 -3.05 -15.64 16.51
N HIS A 224 -1.78 -15.37 16.79
CA HIS A 224 -0.63 -16.23 16.48
C HIS A 224 0.48 -16.02 17.53
N GLU A 225 1.58 -16.78 17.50
CA GLU A 225 2.58 -16.78 18.58
C GLU A 225 3.13 -15.37 18.89
N PHE A 226 3.39 -14.60 17.83
CA PHE A 226 4.00 -13.26 17.89
C PHE A 226 2.97 -12.11 17.94
N GLY A 227 1.67 -12.39 18.00
CA GLY A 227 0.65 -11.35 18.01
C GLY A 227 -0.71 -11.75 17.42
N SER A 228 -1.22 -10.92 16.52
CA SER A 228 -2.48 -11.17 15.83
C SER A 228 -2.54 -10.44 14.49
N VAL A 229 -3.31 -11.00 13.56
CA VAL A 229 -3.68 -10.38 12.29
C VAL A 229 -5.14 -9.95 12.39
N SER A 230 -5.41 -8.66 12.22
CA SER A 230 -6.77 -8.11 12.24
C SER A 230 -7.21 -7.65 10.85
N LEU A 231 -8.48 -7.86 10.54
CA LEU A 231 -9.17 -7.27 9.41
C LEU A 231 -9.84 -5.98 9.87
N VAL A 232 -9.37 -4.85 9.36
CA VAL A 232 -9.82 -3.52 9.78
C VAL A 232 -10.61 -2.89 8.64
N ALA A 233 -11.80 -2.35 8.95
CA ALA A 233 -12.59 -1.62 7.99
C ALA A 233 -11.88 -0.32 7.60
N ASN A 234 -11.85 -0.03 6.30
CA ASN A 234 -11.48 1.29 5.81
C ASN A 234 -12.51 2.33 6.26
N ARG A 235 -12.17 3.61 6.10
CA ARG A 235 -13.12 4.69 6.34
C ARG A 235 -14.35 4.50 5.45
N PRO A 236 -15.56 4.80 5.95
CA PRO A 236 -16.77 4.65 5.18
C PRO A 236 -16.70 5.51 3.91
N THR A 237 -17.17 4.93 2.82
CA THR A 237 -17.31 5.59 1.52
C THR A 237 -18.79 5.68 1.19
N PHE A 238 -19.23 6.74 0.53
CA PHE A 238 -20.65 7.00 0.30
C PHE A 238 -20.97 7.06 -1.19
N ASP A 239 -22.21 6.72 -1.51
CA ASP A 239 -22.79 6.86 -2.84
C ASP A 239 -23.15 8.33 -3.10
N ILE A 240 -22.18 9.08 -3.64
CA ILE A 240 -22.29 10.52 -3.86
C ILE A 240 -23.41 10.87 -4.84
N GLU A 241 -23.66 10.02 -5.85
CA GLU A 241 -24.74 10.26 -6.81
C GLU A 241 -26.12 10.20 -6.15
N LYS A 242 -26.34 9.25 -5.24
CA LYS A 242 -27.61 9.20 -4.50
C LYS A 242 -27.73 10.37 -3.53
N ILE A 243 -26.64 10.75 -2.87
CA ILE A 243 -26.63 11.92 -1.98
C ILE A 243 -27.00 13.18 -2.77
N LEU A 244 -26.43 13.39 -3.95
CA LEU A 244 -26.77 14.51 -4.83
C LEU A 244 -28.28 14.57 -5.11
N ARG A 245 -28.91 13.43 -5.41
CA ARG A 245 -30.35 13.38 -5.72
C ARG A 245 -31.25 13.71 -4.53
N VAL A 246 -30.81 13.41 -3.31
CA VAL A 246 -31.63 13.60 -2.09
C VAL A 246 -31.35 14.94 -1.43
N TYR A 247 -30.07 15.33 -1.31
CA TYR A 247 -29.64 16.53 -0.59
C TYR A 247 -29.30 17.72 -1.50
N GLY A 248 -29.15 17.49 -2.81
CA GLY A 248 -28.84 18.54 -3.78
C GLY A 248 -27.35 18.92 -3.85
N GLU A 249 -27.03 19.78 -4.83
CA GLU A 249 -25.68 20.26 -5.09
C GLU A 249 -25.11 21.08 -3.94
N GLU A 250 -25.91 21.96 -3.35
CA GLU A 250 -25.51 22.85 -2.27
C GLU A 250 -24.94 22.08 -1.07
N PHE A 251 -25.52 20.92 -0.76
CA PHE A 251 -25.00 20.04 0.28
C PHE A 251 -23.59 19.54 -0.05
N LEU A 252 -23.37 19.10 -1.29
CA LEU A 252 -22.06 18.59 -1.73
C LEU A 252 -21.02 19.70 -1.85
N VAL A 253 -21.39 20.90 -2.27
CA VAL A 253 -20.50 22.07 -2.30
C VAL A 253 -19.97 22.38 -0.90
N ASN A 254 -20.83 22.32 0.12
CA ASN A 254 -20.47 22.68 1.49
C ASN A 254 -19.74 21.55 2.25
N TYR A 255 -20.06 20.28 1.95
CA TYR A 255 -19.64 19.15 2.78
C TYR A 255 -18.83 18.07 2.06
N ALA A 256 -18.56 18.21 0.77
CA ALA A 256 -17.64 17.34 0.06
C ALA A 256 -16.26 17.98 -0.12
N VAL A 257 -15.28 17.14 -0.41
CA VAL A 257 -13.91 17.53 -0.75
C VAL A 257 -13.49 16.83 -2.04
N PRO A 258 -12.70 17.50 -2.89
CA PRO A 258 -12.17 16.90 -4.10
C PRO A 258 -11.27 15.70 -3.77
N GLU A 259 -11.43 14.62 -4.53
CA GLU A 259 -10.52 13.49 -4.50
C GLU A 259 -9.36 13.74 -5.46
N THR A 260 -8.19 14.11 -4.92
CA THR A 260 -7.03 14.54 -5.70
C THR A 260 -6.63 13.55 -6.79
N ALA A 261 -6.69 12.25 -6.53
CA ALA A 261 -6.31 11.22 -7.51
C ALA A 261 -7.32 11.13 -8.67
N ALA A 262 -8.62 11.19 -8.37
CA ALA A 262 -9.67 11.15 -9.37
C ALA A 262 -9.67 12.44 -10.21
N LEU A 263 -9.49 13.59 -9.56
CA LEU A 263 -9.36 14.88 -10.25
C LEU A 263 -8.13 14.93 -11.17
N GLN A 264 -6.99 14.40 -10.71
CA GLN A 264 -5.78 14.29 -11.51
C GLN A 264 -5.99 13.39 -12.75
N SER A 265 -6.74 12.29 -12.61
CA SER A 265 -7.11 11.43 -13.74
C SER A 265 -7.93 12.19 -14.79
N LEU A 266 -8.89 13.04 -14.39
CA LEU A 266 -9.63 13.87 -15.36
C LEU A 266 -8.74 14.85 -16.12
N ILE A 267 -7.74 15.41 -15.44
CA ILE A 267 -6.75 16.32 -16.06
C ILE A 267 -5.88 15.56 -17.06
N GLU A 268 -5.38 14.39 -16.67
CA GLU A 268 -4.53 13.54 -17.52
C GLU A 268 -5.28 13.06 -18.77
N ASN A 269 -6.57 12.75 -18.63
CA ASN A 269 -7.46 12.38 -19.73
C ASN A 269 -7.99 13.59 -20.53
N ARG A 270 -7.54 14.80 -20.24
CA ARG A 270 -7.95 16.06 -20.90
C ARG A 270 -9.45 16.38 -20.82
N ILE A 271 -10.15 15.80 -19.84
CA ILE A 271 -11.57 16.10 -19.57
C ILE A 271 -11.69 17.45 -18.85
N LEU A 272 -10.75 17.75 -17.95
CA LEU A 272 -10.72 18.99 -17.17
C LEU A 272 -9.37 19.70 -17.38
N PRO A 273 -9.34 20.99 -17.78
CA PRO A 273 -8.09 21.72 -17.85
C PRO A 273 -7.50 21.94 -16.45
N GLN A 274 -6.18 21.75 -16.32
CA GLN A 274 -5.46 21.96 -15.05
C GLN A 274 -5.65 23.38 -14.48
N SER A 275 -5.77 24.39 -15.34
CA SER A 275 -6.02 25.79 -14.97
C SER A 275 -7.32 25.97 -14.18
N GLU A 276 -8.36 25.17 -14.49
CA GLU A 276 -9.66 25.26 -13.83
C GLU A 276 -9.57 24.80 -12.37
N VAL A 277 -8.62 23.92 -12.04
CA VAL A 277 -8.35 23.44 -10.68
C VAL A 277 -7.37 24.36 -9.96
N GLU A 278 -6.34 24.85 -10.66
CA GLU A 278 -5.27 25.64 -10.06
C GLU A 278 -5.73 27.01 -9.54
N ARG A 279 -6.75 27.62 -10.14
CA ARG A 279 -7.29 28.91 -9.66
C ARG A 279 -7.89 28.85 -8.25
N PHE A 280 -8.30 27.66 -7.78
CA PHE A 280 -8.82 27.45 -6.43
C PHE A 280 -7.72 27.07 -5.43
N LYS A 281 -6.45 27.03 -5.88
CA LYS A 281 -5.31 26.75 -5.02
C LYS A 281 -4.57 28.04 -4.71
N GLN A 282 -4.52 28.39 -3.43
CA GLN A 282 -3.69 29.47 -2.94
C GLN A 282 -2.40 28.90 -2.36
N ILE A 283 -1.25 29.34 -2.86
CA ILE A 283 0.04 29.01 -2.26
C ILE A 283 0.20 29.83 -0.99
N ILE A 284 0.26 29.15 0.16
CA ILE A 284 0.44 29.79 1.47
C ILE A 284 1.93 29.92 1.79
N ASP A 285 2.69 28.87 1.49
CA ASP A 285 4.11 28.78 1.85
C ASP A 285 4.81 27.78 0.92
N TYR A 286 6.12 27.61 1.09
CA TYR A 286 6.91 26.61 0.39
C TYR A 286 7.79 25.87 1.38
N ARG A 287 7.70 24.55 1.36
CA ARG A 287 8.65 23.68 2.05
C ARG A 287 9.72 23.17 1.09
N LEU A 288 10.91 22.92 1.62
CA LEU A 288 11.98 22.31 0.87
C LEU A 288 12.02 20.81 1.20
N ASP A 289 11.65 19.98 0.23
CA ASP A 289 11.67 18.52 0.37
C ASP A 289 13.01 18.01 -0.20
N PHE A 290 13.75 17.23 0.59
CA PHE A 290 14.94 16.53 0.11
C PHE A 290 14.55 15.22 -0.54
N VAL A 291 15.04 14.97 -1.76
CA VAL A 291 14.72 13.76 -2.52
C VAL A 291 15.99 13.15 -3.08
N MET A 292 16.16 11.85 -2.83
CA MET A 292 17.13 10.99 -3.50
C MET A 292 16.41 10.02 -4.41
N MET A 293 16.86 9.93 -5.66
CA MET A 293 16.30 8.99 -6.64
C MET A 293 17.34 8.59 -7.66
N ASN A 294 17.02 7.54 -8.42
CA ASN A 294 17.83 7.14 -9.56
C ASN A 294 17.84 8.26 -10.63
N LEU A 295 19.03 8.57 -11.17
CA LEU A 295 19.25 9.66 -12.10
C LEU A 295 18.53 9.42 -13.44
N GLU A 296 18.48 8.20 -13.94
CA GLU A 296 17.70 7.87 -15.15
C GLU A 296 16.19 8.02 -14.94
N VAL A 297 15.70 7.66 -13.76
CA VAL A 297 14.27 7.84 -13.41
C VAL A 297 13.94 9.33 -13.43
N GLU A 298 14.82 10.15 -12.86
CA GLU A 298 14.67 11.61 -12.88
C GLU A 298 14.71 12.19 -14.30
N ARG A 299 15.69 11.76 -15.11
CA ARG A 299 15.80 12.18 -16.52
C ARG A 299 14.56 11.80 -17.32
N ARG A 300 14.01 10.61 -17.11
CA ARG A 300 12.75 10.17 -17.74
C ARG A 300 11.59 11.10 -17.35
N ILE A 301 11.40 11.36 -16.06
CA ILE A 301 10.37 12.27 -15.56
C ILE A 301 10.53 13.67 -16.18
N THR A 302 11.72 14.25 -16.12
CA THR A 302 12.00 15.59 -16.65
C THR A 302 11.79 15.66 -18.17
N SER A 303 12.22 14.63 -18.92
CA SER A 303 12.03 14.58 -20.37
C SER A 303 10.55 14.48 -20.78
N GLN A 304 9.74 13.76 -20.01
CA GLN A 304 8.28 13.68 -20.23
C GLN A 304 7.64 15.05 -20.00
N PHE A 305 7.99 15.73 -18.91
CA PHE A 305 7.51 17.09 -18.63
C PHE A 305 7.88 18.08 -19.74
N GLN A 306 9.13 18.05 -20.21
CA GLN A 306 9.58 18.91 -21.31
C GLN A 306 8.82 18.64 -22.61
N ARG A 307 8.62 17.37 -22.96
CA ARG A 307 7.82 16.99 -24.15
C ARG A 307 6.39 17.49 -24.04
N MET A 308 5.75 17.35 -22.88
CA MET A 308 4.40 17.87 -22.64
C MET A 308 4.34 19.40 -22.74
N SER A 309 5.35 20.09 -22.23
CA SER A 309 5.42 21.56 -22.29
C SER A 309 5.60 22.06 -23.73
N ILE A 310 6.45 21.40 -24.53
CA ILE A 310 6.65 21.73 -25.95
C ILE A 310 5.41 21.41 -26.78
N GLN A 311 4.73 20.29 -26.53
CA GLN A 311 3.47 19.98 -27.21
C GLN A 311 2.38 21.01 -26.92
N LYS A 312 2.27 21.46 -25.66
CA LYS A 312 1.34 22.53 -25.27
C LYS A 312 1.66 23.85 -25.95
N SER A 313 2.94 24.23 -26.07
CA SER A 313 3.30 25.48 -26.77
C SER A 313 3.01 25.39 -28.27
N LEU A 314 3.30 24.27 -28.91
CA LEU A 314 3.01 24.08 -30.34
C LEU A 314 1.50 24.03 -30.66
N SER A 315 0.67 23.47 -29.78
CA SER A 315 -0.79 23.48 -29.95
C SER A 315 -1.45 24.86 -29.74
N LEU A 316 -0.71 25.83 -29.20
CA LEU A 316 -1.19 27.23 -29.08
C LEU A 316 -0.89 28.06 -30.34
N PHE A 317 -0.07 27.54 -31.26
CA PHE A 317 0.30 28.19 -32.53
C PHE A 317 -0.34 27.51 -33.77
N ALA A 318 -1.19 26.50 -33.55
CA ALA A 318 -1.95 25.80 -34.59
C ALA A 318 -3.44 26.09 -34.41
#